data_AF-A0A369J1H9-F1
#
_entry.id   AF-A0A369J1H9-F1
#
_cell.length_a   1.000
_cell.length_b   1.000
_cell.length_c   1.000
_cell.angle_alpha   90.00
_cell.angle_beta   90.00
_cell.angle_gamma   90.00
#
_symmetry.space_group_name_H-M   'P 1'
#
loop_
_entity.id
_entity.type
_entity.pdbx_description
1 polymer ?
#
loop_
_entity_poly.entity_id
_entity_poly.type
_entity_poly.pdbx_seq_one_letter_code
_entity_poly.pdbx_strand_id
1 'polypeptide(L)'
;MHSLSFTLPLFLAASVLATVFNPFYTSKVSSLNRRSSGVIAVRSPSELRPRTTFNGTRLHRNHPRWFPASISDSLGPRQLPNSTTKRSPSPADGIDIRPTPEPTGDPSPTRTVHVTDQSNFSLLVPNTPGELISDAESDGVSYCSPGAKSSSETCSNALPAGFITAAAVNHSDDGAYVQVTGCIDPSKFPNIDPKDAGGQFDVRFPNGAQCTFGGYGASFIEQIEPSAKRFCLRCCASANDQVNCNSHKDRQGCPAAIPGVYDFPALGVSCS
;
A
#
# COMPACT_ATOMS: atom_id res chain seq x y z
N MET A 1 -71.39 -46.08 48.02
CA MET A 1 -70.19 -46.02 48.90
C MET A 1 -69.05 -45.45 48.08
N HIS A 2 -68.55 -44.27 48.51
CA HIS A 2 -67.38 -43.48 48.03
C HIS A 2 -67.33 -43.17 46.51
N SER A 3 -67.63 -41.99 45.96
CA SER A 3 -67.46 -40.57 46.34
C SER A 3 -66.02 -40.13 46.59
N LEU A 4 -65.40 -39.48 45.60
CA LEU A 4 -64.35 -38.48 45.77
C LEU A 4 -64.45 -37.41 44.66
N SER A 5 -64.85 -36.21 45.10
CA SER A 5 -64.80 -34.91 44.41
C SER A 5 -63.39 -34.32 44.44
N PHE A 6 -63.02 -33.43 43.52
CA PHE A 6 -62.12 -32.26 43.75
C PHE A 6 -62.18 -31.32 42.52
N THR A 7 -63.02 -30.28 42.52
CA THR A 7 -62.74 -28.83 42.74
C THR A 7 -61.65 -28.15 41.88
N LEU A 8 -62.10 -27.17 41.08
CA LEU A 8 -61.30 -26.08 40.45
C LEU A 8 -60.69 -25.14 41.50
N PRO A 9 -59.76 -24.26 41.09
CA PRO A 9 -60.13 -22.85 41.21
C PRO A 9 -59.82 -21.97 39.98
N LEU A 10 -60.71 -20.98 39.92
CA LEU A 10 -60.78 -19.74 39.16
C LEU A 10 -59.62 -18.80 39.55
N PHE A 11 -58.97 -18.13 38.60
CA PHE A 11 -58.26 -16.88 38.90
C PHE A 11 -58.50 -15.80 37.83
N LEU A 12 -58.66 -14.60 38.37
CA LEU A 12 -59.16 -13.35 37.82
C LEU A 12 -58.23 -12.71 36.78
N ALA A 13 -58.87 -11.91 35.93
CA ALA A 13 -58.26 -10.89 35.09
C ALA A 13 -57.57 -9.76 35.88
N ALA A 14 -56.52 -9.19 35.28
CA ALA A 14 -56.11 -7.80 35.53
C ALA A 14 -55.55 -7.19 34.24
N SER A 15 -56.30 -6.24 33.69
CA SER A 15 -55.84 -5.28 32.69
C SER A 15 -54.85 -4.31 33.32
N VAL A 16 -53.70 -4.09 32.69
CA VAL A 16 -52.93 -2.85 32.84
C VAL A 16 -52.55 -2.36 31.44
N LEU A 17 -53.16 -1.23 31.08
CA LEU A 17 -52.69 -0.34 30.02
C LEU A 17 -51.36 0.28 30.46
N ALA A 18 -50.33 0.12 29.64
CA ALA A 18 -49.20 1.05 29.59
C ALA A 18 -48.76 1.18 28.13
N THR A 19 -49.36 2.15 27.46
CA THR A 19 -48.82 2.83 26.29
C THR A 19 -47.45 3.42 26.62
N VAL A 20 -46.40 2.92 25.98
CA VAL A 20 -45.19 3.70 25.73
C VAL A 20 -44.82 3.54 24.26
N PHE A 21 -44.82 4.70 23.60
CA PHE A 21 -44.39 4.96 22.25
C PHE A 21 -43.03 4.30 21.96
N ASN A 22 -42.98 3.45 20.94
CA ASN A 22 -41.72 3.04 20.32
C ASN A 22 -41.68 3.72 18.95
N PRO A 23 -40.88 4.78 18.74
CA PRO A 23 -40.80 5.42 17.44
C PRO A 23 -40.04 4.49 16.49
N PHE A 24 -40.69 4.25 15.36
CA PHE A 24 -40.09 3.82 14.12
C PHE A 24 -38.69 4.43 13.93
N TYR A 25 -37.67 3.56 13.90
CA TYR A 25 -36.43 3.85 13.18
C TYR A 25 -36.06 2.64 12.32
N THR A 26 -36.88 2.38 11.31
CA THR A 26 -36.48 1.59 10.16
C THR A 26 -35.45 2.39 9.37
N SER A 27 -34.17 2.25 9.70
CA SER A 27 -33.10 2.66 8.78
C SER A 27 -33.06 1.65 7.63
N LYS A 28 -33.76 2.00 6.55
CA LYS A 28 -33.44 1.49 5.21
C LYS A 28 -31.99 1.88 4.92
N VAL A 29 -31.06 0.96 5.12
CA VAL A 29 -29.77 1.04 4.44
C VAL A 29 -30.02 0.62 3.00
N SER A 30 -30.43 1.60 2.19
CA SER A 30 -30.33 1.49 0.75
C SER A 30 -28.84 1.39 0.42
N SER A 31 -28.38 0.16 0.15
CA SER A 31 -27.15 -0.11 -0.58
C SER A 31 -27.28 0.51 -1.98
N LEU A 32 -26.94 1.79 -2.09
CA LEU A 32 -26.55 2.42 -3.34
C LEU A 32 -25.03 2.25 -3.41
N ASN A 33 -24.63 1.12 -3.98
CA ASN A 33 -23.27 0.87 -4.42
C ASN A 33 -22.95 1.83 -5.58
N ARG A 34 -22.69 3.10 -5.24
CA ARG A 34 -22.24 4.10 -6.20
C ARG A 34 -20.72 3.98 -6.28
N ARG A 35 -20.25 3.01 -7.08
CA ARG A 35 -18.85 2.91 -7.51
C ARG A 35 -18.51 4.17 -8.29
N SER A 36 -17.92 5.15 -7.60
CA SER A 36 -17.33 6.32 -8.23
C SER A 36 -15.87 5.98 -8.47
N SER A 37 -15.48 5.78 -9.73
CA SER A 37 -14.09 5.97 -10.15
C SER A 37 -13.75 7.43 -9.87
N GLY A 38 -13.21 7.69 -8.67
CA GLY A 38 -12.89 9.01 -8.21
C GLY A 38 -11.58 9.49 -8.84
N VAL A 39 -11.68 10.46 -9.75
CA VAL A 39 -10.53 11.25 -10.19
C VAL A 39 -10.57 12.55 -9.38
N ILE A 40 -9.62 12.72 -8.45
CA ILE A 40 -9.53 13.96 -7.67
C ILE A 40 -8.09 14.47 -7.69
N ALA A 41 -7.94 15.75 -8.03
CA ALA A 41 -6.69 16.48 -7.86
C ALA A 41 -6.33 16.53 -6.37
N VAL A 42 -5.14 16.05 -6.00
CA VAL A 42 -4.60 16.30 -4.65
C VAL A 42 -4.23 17.78 -4.59
N ARG A 43 -5.19 18.63 -4.20
CA ARG A 43 -4.93 20.06 -4.01
C ARG A 43 -4.09 20.25 -2.75
N SER A 44 -2.92 20.86 -2.92
CA SER A 44 -2.03 21.26 -1.83
C SER A 44 -2.72 22.35 -0.97
N PRO A 45 -2.81 22.21 0.35
CA PRO A 45 -3.17 23.31 1.24
C PRO A 45 -1.97 24.24 1.35
N SER A 46 -2.02 25.38 0.68
CA SER A 46 -1.14 26.52 0.96
C SER A 46 -1.75 27.39 2.06
N GLU A 47 -0.87 27.93 2.91
CA GLU A 47 -1.09 28.97 3.92
C GLU A 47 -1.69 28.57 5.27
N LEU A 48 -0.81 28.39 6.26
CA LEU A 48 -0.76 29.22 7.47
C LEU A 48 0.60 28.99 8.16
N ARG A 49 1.53 29.94 8.01
CA ARG A 49 2.77 29.99 8.80
C ARG A 49 2.51 30.71 10.12
N PRO A 50 3.08 30.23 11.23
CA PRO A 50 3.71 31.13 12.19
C PRO A 50 5.22 30.97 12.19
N ARG A 51 5.92 32.10 12.17
CA ARG A 51 7.36 32.23 12.45
C ARG A 51 7.63 31.80 13.89
N THR A 52 8.56 30.88 14.08
CA THR A 52 9.27 30.70 15.35
C THR A 52 10.77 30.85 15.12
N THR A 53 11.32 31.88 15.75
CA THR A 53 12.75 32.13 15.94
C THR A 53 13.34 31.03 16.82
N PHE A 54 14.39 30.35 16.35
CA PHE A 54 15.20 29.45 17.18
C PHE A 54 16.58 30.06 17.40
N ASN A 55 16.91 30.24 18.68
CA ASN A 55 18.14 30.82 19.18
C ASN A 55 19.18 29.71 19.36
N GLY A 56 20.44 30.01 19.06
CA GLY A 56 21.50 29.02 18.98
C GLY A 56 21.91 28.40 20.32
N THR A 57 22.54 27.23 20.24
CA THR A 57 23.65 26.88 21.14
C THR A 57 24.52 25.80 20.50
N ARG A 58 25.79 26.16 20.37
CA ARG A 58 26.90 25.39 19.80
C ARG A 58 27.46 24.49 20.90
N LEU A 59 27.45 23.17 20.72
CA LEU A 59 28.19 22.24 21.57
C LEU A 59 29.17 21.42 20.73
N HIS A 60 30.44 21.76 20.88
CA HIS A 60 31.60 20.95 20.50
C HIS A 60 31.62 19.67 21.34
N ARG A 61 31.69 18.49 20.72
CA ARG A 61 32.28 17.29 21.35
C ARG A 61 33.09 16.46 20.36
N ASN A 62 34.40 16.49 20.63
CA ASN A 62 35.47 15.52 20.43
C ASN A 62 35.16 14.17 19.75
N HIS A 63 35.84 13.96 18.61
CA HIS A 63 36.12 12.65 18.03
C HIS A 63 37.40 12.04 18.66
N PRO A 64 37.39 10.78 19.12
CA PRO A 64 38.60 9.99 19.25
C PRO A 64 38.93 9.25 17.94
N ARG A 65 40.17 9.45 17.48
CA ARG A 65 40.83 8.67 16.42
C ARG A 65 40.93 7.21 16.83
N TRP A 66 40.55 6.30 15.93
CA TRP A 66 41.00 4.92 15.93
C TRP A 66 41.70 4.64 14.61
N PHE A 67 42.94 4.16 14.72
CA PHE A 67 43.81 3.74 13.62
C PHE A 67 43.45 2.31 13.16
N PRO A 68 43.88 1.92 11.94
CA PRO A 68 43.37 0.74 11.25
C PRO A 68 44.06 -0.55 11.70
N ALA A 69 43.30 -1.65 11.73
CA ALA A 69 43.84 -3.00 11.76
C ALA A 69 43.72 -3.62 10.37
N SER A 70 44.88 -3.80 9.76
CA SER A 70 45.17 -4.66 8.63
C SER A 70 44.80 -6.12 8.93
N ILE A 71 44.03 -6.76 8.04
CA ILE A 71 43.92 -8.21 7.97
C ILE A 71 44.15 -8.66 6.53
N SER A 72 45.01 -9.66 6.47
CA SER A 72 45.72 -10.23 5.34
C SER A 72 44.86 -11.01 4.35
N ASP A 73 45.39 -11.06 3.14
CA ASP A 73 45.06 -11.94 2.03
C ASP A 73 44.77 -13.40 2.42
N SER A 74 43.77 -13.98 1.77
CA SER A 74 43.66 -15.42 1.56
C SER A 74 42.92 -15.68 0.24
N LEU A 75 43.69 -15.66 -0.86
CA LEU A 75 43.27 -16.08 -2.19
C LEU A 75 43.03 -17.59 -2.21
N GLY A 76 41.76 -17.99 -2.33
CA GLY A 76 41.34 -19.36 -2.64
C GLY A 76 40.89 -19.49 -4.11
N PRO A 77 41.16 -20.61 -4.80
CA PRO A 77 41.02 -20.70 -6.25
C PRO A 77 39.57 -20.82 -6.73
N ARG A 78 39.26 -19.93 -7.68
CA ARG A 78 38.39 -20.04 -8.85
C ARG A 78 37.79 -21.45 -9.11
N GLN A 79 36.48 -21.58 -8.94
CA GLN A 79 35.69 -22.58 -9.65
C GLN A 79 34.69 -21.88 -10.57
N LEU A 80 34.92 -22.03 -11.87
CA LEU A 80 34.00 -21.68 -12.95
C LEU A 80 32.96 -22.81 -13.06
N PRO A 81 31.65 -22.57 -12.83
CA PRO A 81 30.64 -23.44 -13.38
C PRO A 81 30.48 -23.15 -14.87
N ASN A 82 31.09 -24.01 -15.66
CA ASN A 82 30.78 -24.22 -17.06
C ASN A 82 29.38 -24.84 -17.16
N SER A 83 28.39 -24.10 -17.62
CA SER A 83 27.16 -24.67 -18.19
C SER A 83 26.56 -23.70 -19.19
N THR A 84 27.04 -23.81 -20.42
CA THR A 84 26.33 -23.37 -21.62
C THR A 84 25.12 -24.27 -21.83
N THR A 85 24.06 -24.07 -21.06
CA THR A 85 22.73 -24.47 -21.49
C THR A 85 22.08 -23.28 -22.16
N LYS A 86 22.29 -23.22 -23.47
CA LYS A 86 21.60 -22.35 -24.42
C LYS A 86 20.10 -22.67 -24.32
N ARG A 87 19.39 -21.95 -23.45
CA ARG A 87 17.93 -22.08 -23.30
C ARG A 87 17.32 -21.61 -24.62
N SER A 88 16.74 -22.53 -25.37
CA SER A 88 15.88 -22.21 -26.50
C SER A 88 14.83 -21.19 -26.07
N PRO A 89 14.51 -20.18 -26.91
CA PRO A 89 13.44 -19.25 -26.60
C PRO A 89 12.13 -20.04 -26.58
N SER A 90 11.50 -20.15 -25.42
CA SER A 90 10.11 -20.61 -25.33
C SER A 90 9.21 -19.49 -25.87
N PRO A 91 8.11 -19.82 -26.55
CA PRO A 91 7.27 -18.84 -27.23
C PRO A 91 6.73 -17.76 -26.28
N ALA A 92 6.71 -16.53 -26.78
CA ALA A 92 6.01 -15.41 -26.17
C ALA A 92 4.50 -15.72 -25.98
N ASP A 93 3.91 -15.09 -24.95
CA ASP A 93 2.49 -15.11 -24.50
C ASP A 93 2.12 -16.00 -23.30
N GLY A 94 3.08 -16.64 -22.62
CA GLY A 94 2.81 -17.29 -21.33
C GLY A 94 2.89 -16.31 -20.16
N ILE A 95 1.78 -16.06 -19.46
CA ILE A 95 1.83 -15.47 -18.11
C ILE A 95 2.72 -16.38 -17.25
N ASP A 96 3.74 -15.82 -16.61
CA ASP A 96 4.55 -16.57 -15.65
C ASP A 96 3.71 -16.87 -14.41
N ILE A 97 3.32 -18.14 -14.27
CA ILE A 97 2.47 -18.63 -13.19
C ILE A 97 3.26 -19.15 -11.99
N ARG A 98 4.58 -18.91 -11.94
CA ARG A 98 5.37 -19.27 -10.76
C ARG A 98 4.82 -18.54 -9.54
N PRO A 99 4.67 -19.20 -8.38
CA PRO A 99 4.06 -18.58 -7.21
C PRO A 99 4.70 -17.23 -6.85
N THR A 100 3.87 -16.25 -6.49
CA THR A 100 4.33 -15.03 -5.83
C THR A 100 4.93 -15.50 -4.51
N PRO A 101 6.14 -15.05 -4.16
CA PRO A 101 6.80 -15.48 -2.95
C PRO A 101 5.96 -15.19 -1.69
N GLU A 102 6.17 -15.97 -0.63
CA GLU A 102 5.59 -15.70 0.68
C GLU A 102 6.26 -14.48 1.33
N PRO A 103 5.56 -13.76 2.24
CA PRO A 103 6.19 -12.69 2.99
C PRO A 103 7.33 -13.22 3.86
N THR A 104 8.36 -12.41 4.02
CA THR A 104 9.51 -12.72 4.88
C THR A 104 9.44 -11.90 6.18
N GLY A 105 9.79 -12.50 7.33
CA GLY A 105 9.81 -11.79 8.61
C GLY A 105 8.43 -11.60 9.26
N ASP A 106 8.34 -10.69 10.24
CA ASP A 106 7.10 -10.31 10.93
C ASP A 106 6.48 -9.05 10.28
N PRO A 107 5.14 -8.91 10.24
CA PRO A 107 4.49 -7.72 9.69
C PRO A 107 4.97 -6.45 10.38
N SER A 108 5.26 -5.43 9.58
CA SER A 108 5.81 -4.17 10.08
C SER A 108 4.98 -2.98 9.62
N PRO A 109 4.50 -2.10 10.53
CA PRO A 109 3.76 -0.90 10.15
C PRO A 109 4.55 0.01 9.20
N THR A 110 5.87 0.11 9.37
CA THR A 110 6.73 0.93 8.50
C THR A 110 6.89 0.36 7.09
N ARG A 111 6.41 -0.86 6.84
CA ARG A 111 6.46 -1.56 5.55
C ARG A 111 5.05 -1.96 5.09
N THR A 112 4.02 -1.41 5.72
CA THR A 112 2.63 -1.69 5.39
C THR A 112 2.11 -0.62 4.44
N VAL A 113 1.57 -1.04 3.31
CA VAL A 113 0.87 -0.17 2.36
C VAL A 113 -0.64 -0.30 2.50
N HIS A 114 -1.38 0.70 2.02
CA HIS A 114 -2.84 0.71 2.04
C HIS A 114 -3.39 1.50 0.86
N VAL A 115 -4.61 1.14 0.46
CA VAL A 115 -5.40 1.90 -0.52
C VAL A 115 -6.82 2.03 0.00
N THR A 116 -7.20 3.26 0.38
CA THR A 116 -8.58 3.59 0.80
C THR A 116 -9.29 4.33 -0.32
N ASP A 117 -8.66 5.39 -0.84
CA ASP A 117 -9.16 6.20 -1.95
C ASP A 117 -8.01 6.99 -2.60
N GLN A 118 -8.28 7.73 -3.68
CA GLN A 118 -7.28 8.48 -4.45
C GLN A 118 -6.57 9.60 -3.67
N SER A 119 -7.06 9.98 -2.49
CA SER A 119 -6.41 10.92 -1.58
C SER A 119 -5.79 10.24 -0.36
N ASN A 120 -6.15 8.97 -0.10
CA ASN A 120 -5.76 8.19 1.06
C ASN A 120 -5.21 6.82 0.66
N PHE A 121 -3.90 6.80 0.44
CA PHE A 121 -3.12 5.59 0.16
C PHE A 121 -1.69 5.77 0.68
N SER A 122 -0.88 4.73 0.64
CA SER A 122 0.56 4.78 0.92
C SER A 122 1.35 4.05 -0.17
N LEU A 123 2.64 4.37 -0.25
CA LEU A 123 3.61 3.76 -1.16
C LEU A 123 4.88 3.39 -0.39
N LEU A 124 5.53 2.31 -0.78
CA LEU A 124 6.89 1.98 -0.38
C LEU A 124 7.88 2.76 -1.25
N VAL A 125 8.80 3.46 -0.61
CA VAL A 125 9.78 4.31 -1.29
C VAL A 125 11.13 4.20 -0.58
N PRO A 126 12.24 4.54 -1.26
CA PRO A 126 13.54 4.64 -0.63
C PRO A 126 13.54 5.59 0.57
N ASN A 127 14.26 5.22 1.62
CA ASN A 127 14.48 6.08 2.78
C ASN A 127 15.80 6.87 2.68
N THR A 128 16.68 6.50 1.74
CA THR A 128 17.96 7.16 1.51
C THR A 128 17.83 8.21 0.39
N PRO A 129 18.40 9.42 0.55
CA PRO A 129 18.44 10.44 -0.50
C PRO A 129 19.06 9.94 -1.82
N GLY A 130 18.35 10.11 -2.93
CA GLY A 130 18.82 9.79 -4.29
C GLY A 130 19.04 8.30 -4.57
N GLU A 131 18.42 7.41 -3.81
CA GLU A 131 18.51 5.96 -3.99
C GLU A 131 17.62 5.50 -5.15
N LEU A 132 18.05 4.43 -5.84
CA LEU A 132 17.25 3.80 -6.88
C LEU A 132 16.15 2.96 -6.23
N ILE A 133 14.95 2.96 -6.81
CA ILE A 133 13.81 2.15 -6.37
C ILE A 133 14.21 0.66 -6.32
N SER A 134 14.96 0.17 -7.32
CA SER A 134 15.43 -1.21 -7.38
C SER A 134 16.43 -1.58 -6.26
N ASP A 135 17.20 -0.61 -5.78
CA ASP A 135 18.16 -0.84 -4.69
C ASP A 135 17.45 -0.86 -3.33
N ALA A 136 16.38 -0.08 -3.21
CA ALA A 136 15.57 0.01 -2.00
C ALA A 136 14.58 -1.15 -1.81
N GLU A 137 14.43 -2.10 -2.74
CA GLU A 137 13.43 -3.18 -2.65
C GLU A 137 13.50 -3.92 -1.30
N SER A 138 14.71 -4.08 -0.75
CA SER A 138 14.95 -4.80 0.50
C SER A 138 14.63 -4.01 1.78
N ASP A 139 14.61 -2.68 1.73
CA ASP A 139 14.50 -1.80 2.90
C ASP A 139 13.58 -0.58 2.73
N GLY A 140 12.76 -0.59 1.67
CA GLY A 140 11.74 0.42 1.41
C GLY A 140 10.84 0.71 2.61
N VAL A 141 10.39 1.96 2.70
CA VAL A 141 9.61 2.46 3.82
C VAL A 141 8.29 3.02 3.32
N SER A 142 7.21 2.80 4.07
CA SER A 142 5.87 3.29 3.76
C SER A 142 5.76 4.80 4.01
N TYR A 143 5.29 5.52 2.98
CA TYR A 143 4.96 6.94 3.00
C TYR A 143 3.54 7.17 2.54
N CYS A 144 2.81 8.00 3.28
CA CYS A 144 1.42 8.31 3.03
C CYS A 144 1.20 9.45 2.06
N SER A 145 0.17 9.30 1.23
CA SER A 145 -0.43 10.43 0.53
C SER A 145 -0.87 11.50 1.55
N PRO A 146 -0.92 12.78 1.14
CA PRO A 146 -1.30 13.86 2.06
C PRO A 146 -2.62 13.65 2.80
N GLY A 147 -3.64 13.04 2.17
CA GLY A 147 -4.93 12.74 2.81
C GLY A 147 -4.90 11.52 3.73
N ALA A 148 -3.94 10.59 3.55
CA ALA A 148 -3.81 9.41 4.42
C ALA A 148 -3.27 9.77 5.82
N LYS A 149 -2.33 10.72 5.92
CA LYS A 149 -1.70 11.12 7.20
C LYS A 149 -2.73 11.58 8.24
N SER A 150 -3.82 12.21 7.81
CA SER A 150 -4.88 12.67 8.72
C SER A 150 -5.75 11.55 9.29
N SER A 151 -5.62 10.31 8.81
CA SER A 151 -6.59 9.25 9.06
C SER A 151 -6.03 7.91 9.53
N SER A 152 -4.70 7.71 9.52
CA SER A 152 -4.13 6.37 9.78
C SER A 152 -3.08 6.35 10.90
N GLU A 153 -3.26 5.43 11.85
CA GLU A 153 -2.24 5.02 12.83
C GLU A 153 -1.09 4.21 12.20
N THR A 154 -1.29 3.65 11.01
CA THR A 154 -0.31 2.75 10.37
C THR A 154 0.80 3.48 9.64
N CYS A 155 0.79 4.82 9.60
CA CYS A 155 1.65 5.57 8.70
C CYS A 155 2.29 6.78 9.36
N SER A 156 3.61 6.68 9.56
CA SER A 156 4.39 7.73 10.23
C SER A 156 5.01 8.74 9.28
N ASN A 157 5.26 8.35 8.02
CA ASN A 157 5.91 9.19 7.02
C ASN A 157 4.91 9.77 6.03
N ALA A 158 5.15 11.00 5.58
CA ALA A 158 4.29 11.68 4.62
C ALA A 158 5.05 11.90 3.32
N LEU A 159 4.43 11.56 2.20
CA LEU A 159 4.92 11.95 0.89
C LEU A 159 5.02 13.48 0.81
N PRO A 160 6.08 14.02 0.23
CA PRO A 160 6.23 15.47 0.06
C PRO A 160 5.05 16.08 -0.69
N ALA A 161 4.68 17.31 -0.30
CA ALA A 161 3.63 18.04 -1.00
C ALA A 161 3.98 18.22 -2.49
N GLY A 162 3.02 17.93 -3.36
CA GLY A 162 3.19 17.97 -4.81
C GLY A 162 3.91 16.76 -5.41
N PHE A 163 4.38 15.80 -4.60
CA PHE A 163 4.96 14.57 -5.13
C PHE A 163 3.92 13.76 -5.90
N ILE A 164 2.74 13.53 -5.33
CA ILE A 164 1.59 12.96 -6.06
C ILE A 164 0.92 14.09 -6.84
N THR A 165 0.92 14.00 -8.17
CA THR A 165 0.30 15.00 -9.06
C THR A 165 -1.10 14.59 -9.49
N ALA A 166 -1.33 13.28 -9.63
CA ALA A 166 -2.64 12.71 -9.93
C ALA A 166 -2.72 11.26 -9.43
N ALA A 167 -3.90 10.81 -9.05
CA ALA A 167 -4.15 9.44 -8.64
C ALA A 167 -5.60 9.04 -8.98
N ALA A 168 -5.80 7.75 -9.28
CA ALA A 168 -7.10 7.14 -9.48
C ALA A 168 -7.13 5.79 -8.75
N VAL A 169 -8.24 5.51 -8.09
CA VAL A 169 -8.49 4.21 -7.44
C VAL A 169 -9.50 3.39 -8.23
N ASN A 170 -9.25 2.09 -8.31
CA ASN A 170 -10.16 1.11 -8.90
C ASN A 170 -10.25 -0.12 -7.99
N HIS A 171 -11.42 -0.74 -7.99
CA HIS A 171 -11.68 -2.00 -7.32
C HIS A 171 -12.19 -3.01 -8.35
N SER A 172 -11.80 -4.26 -8.22
CA SER A 172 -12.39 -5.31 -9.03
C SER A 172 -13.88 -5.49 -8.68
N ASP A 173 -14.66 -6.01 -9.63
CA ASP A 173 -16.11 -6.23 -9.42
C ASP A 173 -16.40 -7.32 -8.38
N ASP A 174 -15.54 -8.33 -8.34
CA ASP A 174 -15.60 -9.48 -7.43
C ASP A 174 -14.90 -9.27 -6.08
N GLY A 175 -14.23 -8.13 -5.89
CA GLY A 175 -13.49 -7.84 -4.66
C GLY A 175 -12.14 -8.58 -4.55
N ALA A 176 -11.63 -9.15 -5.64
CA ALA A 176 -10.30 -9.74 -5.71
C ALA A 176 -9.16 -8.74 -5.46
N TYR A 177 -9.32 -7.46 -5.84
CA TYR A 177 -8.29 -6.46 -5.61
C TYR A 177 -8.82 -5.03 -5.42
N VAL A 178 -7.98 -4.21 -4.81
CA VAL A 178 -8.01 -2.73 -4.87
C VAL A 178 -6.70 -2.24 -5.45
N GLN A 179 -6.73 -1.17 -6.23
CA GLN A 179 -5.52 -0.55 -6.78
C GLN A 179 -5.59 0.96 -6.77
N VAL A 180 -4.42 1.58 -6.77
CA VAL A 180 -4.20 2.98 -7.10
C VAL A 180 -3.16 3.09 -8.21
N THR A 181 -3.44 3.90 -9.23
CA THR A 181 -2.47 4.27 -10.27
C THR A 181 -2.41 5.77 -10.37
N GLY A 182 -1.26 6.33 -10.77
CA GLY A 182 -1.16 7.76 -10.87
C GLY A 182 0.18 8.29 -11.32
N CYS A 183 0.28 9.62 -11.30
CA CYS A 183 1.44 10.37 -11.74
C CYS A 183 2.17 11.02 -10.56
N ILE A 184 3.49 11.10 -10.66
CA ILE A 184 4.37 11.73 -9.68
C ILE A 184 5.18 12.88 -10.27
N ASP A 185 5.57 13.82 -9.42
CA ASP A 185 6.66 14.76 -9.70
C ASP A 185 7.89 14.34 -8.89
N PRO A 186 8.84 13.60 -9.49
CA PRO A 186 9.98 13.07 -8.75
C PRO A 186 10.91 14.17 -8.21
N SER A 187 10.85 15.39 -8.76
CA SER A 187 11.63 16.52 -8.25
C SER A 187 11.22 16.96 -6.83
N LYS A 188 10.04 16.54 -6.36
CA LYS A 188 9.51 16.88 -5.03
C LYS A 188 10.00 15.96 -3.92
N PHE A 189 10.59 14.82 -4.27
CA PHE A 189 11.02 13.84 -3.28
C PHE A 189 12.52 13.60 -3.36
N PRO A 190 13.32 14.12 -2.39
CA PRO A 190 14.77 13.97 -2.42
C PRO A 190 15.28 12.53 -2.31
N ASN A 191 14.43 11.57 -1.92
CA ASN A 191 14.82 10.18 -1.74
C ASN A 191 14.88 9.37 -3.03
N ILE A 192 14.31 9.88 -4.12
CA ILE A 192 14.32 9.16 -5.39
C ILE A 192 15.13 9.92 -6.43
N ASP A 193 15.81 9.19 -7.33
CA ASP A 193 16.44 9.78 -8.51
C ASP A 193 15.38 10.00 -9.61
N PRO A 194 15.14 11.23 -10.09
CA PRO A 194 14.22 11.49 -11.21
C PRO A 194 14.57 10.78 -12.52
N LYS A 195 15.80 10.26 -12.67
CA LYS A 195 16.26 9.52 -13.84
C LYS A 195 16.12 8.01 -13.69
N ASP A 196 15.70 7.53 -12.52
CA ASP A 196 15.53 6.12 -12.27
C ASP A 196 14.43 5.52 -13.16
N ALA A 197 14.71 4.36 -13.74
CA ALA A 197 13.75 3.58 -14.51
C ALA A 197 12.65 3.01 -13.61
N GLY A 198 12.96 2.77 -12.33
CA GLY A 198 12.04 2.25 -11.33
C GLY A 198 12.42 0.87 -10.82
N GLY A 199 11.53 0.31 -10.00
CA GLY A 199 11.67 -0.99 -9.37
C GLY A 199 10.33 -1.48 -8.81
N GLN A 200 10.33 -2.67 -8.22
CA GLN A 200 9.11 -3.29 -7.71
C GLN A 200 9.22 -3.60 -6.22
N PHE A 201 8.21 -3.19 -5.45
CA PHE A 201 7.96 -3.75 -4.12
C PHE A 201 6.83 -4.76 -4.21
N ASP A 202 6.95 -5.85 -3.46
CA ASP A 202 5.92 -6.88 -3.40
C ASP A 202 5.85 -7.49 -2.01
N VAL A 203 5.01 -8.51 -1.85
CA VAL A 203 4.81 -9.19 -0.57
C VAL A 203 6.11 -9.79 0.01
N ARG A 204 7.12 -10.09 -0.83
CA ARG A 204 8.40 -10.66 -0.39
C ARG A 204 9.31 -9.62 0.22
N PHE A 205 9.36 -8.42 -0.36
CA PHE A 205 10.32 -7.40 0.03
C PHE A 205 9.71 -6.00 0.06
N PRO A 206 10.02 -5.21 1.11
CA PRO A 206 10.95 -5.49 2.21
C PRO A 206 10.42 -6.52 3.24
N ASN A 207 11.28 -7.07 4.11
CA ASN A 207 10.85 -8.03 5.13
C ASN A 207 9.74 -7.44 6.03
N GLY A 208 8.59 -8.11 6.11
CA GLY A 208 7.42 -7.69 6.86
C GLY A 208 6.47 -6.80 6.06
N ALA A 209 6.68 -6.71 4.75
CA ALA A 209 5.80 -5.97 3.85
C ALA A 209 4.43 -6.63 3.75
N GLN A 210 3.40 -5.79 3.68
CA GLN A 210 2.02 -6.23 3.48
C GLN A 210 1.17 -5.09 2.95
N CYS A 211 0.04 -5.44 2.35
CA CYS A 211 -1.05 -4.50 2.19
C CYS A 211 -2.13 -4.74 3.24
N THR A 212 -2.75 -3.67 3.73
CA THR A 212 -3.87 -3.78 4.68
C THR A 212 -5.08 -4.49 4.08
N PHE A 213 -5.29 -4.38 2.77
CA PHE A 213 -6.29 -5.16 2.05
C PHE A 213 -5.82 -6.61 1.86
N GLY A 214 -6.66 -7.58 2.20
CA GLY A 214 -6.31 -9.00 2.24
C GLY A 214 -5.53 -9.43 3.49
N GLY A 215 -4.81 -8.49 4.15
CA GLY A 215 -4.06 -8.73 5.38
C GLY A 215 -2.68 -9.36 5.15
N TYR A 216 -2.02 -9.75 6.24
CA TYR A 216 -0.65 -10.28 6.17
C TYR A 216 -0.56 -11.55 5.30
N GLY A 217 0.36 -11.54 4.34
CA GLY A 217 0.55 -12.63 3.37
C GLY A 217 -0.33 -12.55 2.12
N ALA A 218 -1.31 -11.65 2.06
CA ALA A 218 -1.99 -11.36 0.81
C ALA A 218 -1.02 -10.71 -0.19
N SER A 219 -1.14 -11.08 -1.46
CA SER A 219 -0.25 -10.55 -2.50
C SER A 219 -0.51 -9.06 -2.74
N PHE A 220 0.55 -8.30 -2.95
CA PHE A 220 0.48 -6.98 -3.53
C PHE A 220 1.66 -6.78 -4.48
N ILE A 221 1.50 -5.86 -5.41
CA ILE A 221 2.57 -5.39 -6.29
C ILE A 221 2.52 -3.88 -6.32
N GLU A 222 3.68 -3.26 -6.18
CA GLU A 222 3.88 -1.82 -6.30
C GLU A 222 5.06 -1.57 -7.24
N GLN A 223 4.90 -0.63 -8.16
CA GLN A 223 6.01 -0.11 -8.95
C GLN A 223 6.00 1.41 -8.91
N ILE A 224 7.20 1.97 -8.82
CA ILE A 224 7.45 3.41 -8.92
C ILE A 224 8.45 3.61 -10.04
N GLU A 225 8.12 4.46 -11.00
CA GLU A 225 8.94 4.74 -12.18
C GLU A 225 9.19 6.25 -12.29
N PRO A 226 10.24 6.76 -11.62
CA PRO A 226 10.52 8.19 -11.56
C PRO A 226 10.72 8.83 -12.93
N SER A 227 11.48 8.20 -13.83
CA SER A 227 11.74 8.71 -15.19
C SER A 227 10.48 8.77 -16.06
N ALA A 228 9.53 7.85 -15.86
CA ALA A 228 8.23 7.85 -16.50
C ALA A 228 7.17 8.68 -15.74
N LYS A 229 7.54 9.24 -14.58
CA LYS A 229 6.70 10.08 -13.72
C LYS A 229 5.40 9.39 -13.28
N ARG A 230 5.45 8.10 -12.99
CA ARG A 230 4.27 7.32 -12.60
C ARG A 230 4.52 6.33 -11.48
N PHE A 231 3.42 5.86 -10.90
CA PHE A 231 3.38 4.79 -9.92
C PHE A 231 2.12 3.96 -10.07
N CYS A 232 2.16 2.75 -9.53
CA CYS A 232 1.02 1.87 -9.44
C CYS A 232 1.17 0.93 -8.24
N LEU A 233 0.08 0.72 -7.51
CA LEU A 233 -0.02 -0.21 -6.39
C LEU A 233 -1.32 -0.99 -6.53
N ARG A 234 -1.26 -2.31 -6.42
CA ARG A 234 -2.44 -3.18 -6.33
C ARG A 234 -2.28 -4.13 -5.17
N CYS A 235 -3.30 -4.16 -4.33
CA CYS A 235 -3.43 -5.10 -3.22
C CYS A 235 -4.51 -6.13 -3.55
N CYS A 236 -4.17 -7.40 -3.43
CA CYS A 236 -5.07 -8.51 -3.68
C CYS A 236 -5.64 -9.07 -2.37
N ALA A 237 -6.80 -9.72 -2.46
CA ALA A 237 -7.49 -10.27 -1.30
C ALA A 237 -6.88 -11.57 -0.78
N SER A 238 -6.08 -12.24 -1.62
CA SER A 238 -5.54 -13.58 -1.35
C SER A 238 -4.02 -13.62 -1.49
N ALA A 239 -3.41 -14.56 -0.76
CA ALA A 239 -2.01 -14.93 -0.97
C ALA A 239 -1.83 -15.59 -2.35
N ASN A 240 -0.64 -15.45 -2.92
CA ASN A 240 -0.23 -16.07 -4.17
C ASN A 240 -1.16 -15.79 -5.37
N ASP A 241 -1.72 -14.58 -5.48
CA ASP A 241 -2.61 -14.22 -6.59
C ASP A 241 -1.82 -13.94 -7.89
N GLN A 242 -1.61 -14.98 -8.70
CA GLN A 242 -0.88 -14.91 -9.99
C GLN A 242 -1.65 -14.25 -11.13
N VAL A 243 -2.93 -13.96 -10.93
CA VAL A 243 -3.79 -13.37 -11.95
C VAL A 243 -3.80 -11.87 -11.78
N ASN A 244 -4.06 -11.39 -10.57
CA ASN A 244 -4.24 -9.98 -10.28
C ASN A 244 -2.97 -9.32 -9.74
N CYS A 245 -2.15 -10.02 -8.95
CA CYS A 245 -0.93 -9.51 -8.31
C CYS A 245 0.31 -10.34 -8.68
N ASN A 246 0.52 -10.53 -9.98
CA ASN A 246 1.68 -11.25 -10.51
C ASN A 246 2.96 -10.37 -10.44
N SER A 247 3.95 -10.79 -9.64
CA SER A 247 5.20 -10.02 -9.47
C SER A 247 6.16 -10.14 -10.66
N HIS A 248 6.03 -11.12 -11.55
CA HIS A 248 6.95 -11.33 -12.69
C HIS A 248 6.78 -10.33 -13.85
N LYS A 249 6.02 -9.25 -13.64
CA LYS A 249 5.86 -8.12 -14.56
C LYS A 249 6.66 -6.88 -14.15
N ASP A 250 7.61 -7.03 -13.22
CA ASP A 250 8.56 -6.02 -12.74
C ASP A 250 9.21 -5.20 -13.86
N ARG A 251 9.62 -5.83 -14.97
CA ARG A 251 10.34 -5.16 -16.07
C ARG A 251 9.45 -4.57 -17.17
N GLN A 252 8.15 -4.82 -17.13
CA GLN A 252 7.21 -4.35 -18.17
C GLN A 252 6.60 -2.99 -17.82
N GLY A 253 6.82 -2.55 -16.59
CA GLY A 253 6.35 -1.29 -16.05
C GLY A 253 4.87 -1.27 -15.69
N CYS A 254 4.47 -0.17 -15.09
CA CYS A 254 3.20 0.04 -14.42
C CYS A 254 1.99 -0.27 -15.31
N PRO A 255 1.88 0.23 -16.55
CA PRO A 255 0.73 -0.06 -17.40
C PRO A 255 0.55 -1.54 -17.72
N ALA A 256 1.64 -2.31 -17.76
CA ALA A 256 1.60 -3.74 -18.04
C ALA A 256 1.36 -4.59 -16.79
N ALA A 257 1.95 -4.20 -15.65
CA ALA A 257 1.77 -4.83 -14.35
C ALA A 257 0.37 -4.58 -13.78
N ILE A 258 -0.04 -3.30 -13.76
CA ILE A 258 -1.32 -2.82 -13.24
C ILE A 258 -1.94 -1.87 -14.30
N PRO A 259 -2.78 -2.41 -15.19
CA PRO A 259 -3.61 -1.58 -16.06
C PRO A 259 -4.47 -0.63 -15.23
N GLY A 260 -4.55 0.63 -15.64
CA GLY A 260 -5.23 1.68 -14.87
C GLY A 260 -5.22 3.03 -15.57
N VAL A 261 -5.41 4.10 -14.78
CA VAL A 261 -5.44 5.48 -15.29
C VAL A 261 -4.06 6.11 -15.11
N TYR A 262 -3.47 6.54 -16.22
CA TYR A 262 -2.18 7.25 -16.28
C TYR A 262 -2.26 8.56 -17.07
N ASP A 263 -3.43 8.88 -17.63
CA ASP A 263 -3.72 10.15 -18.28
C ASP A 263 -4.86 10.85 -17.54
N PHE A 264 -4.62 12.10 -17.13
CA PHE A 264 -5.51 12.92 -16.33
C PHE A 264 -5.76 14.26 -17.03
N PRO A 265 -6.49 14.27 -18.15
CA PRO A 265 -6.68 15.46 -18.97
C PRO A 265 -7.40 16.59 -18.22
N ALA A 266 -8.30 16.26 -17.30
CA ALA A 266 -8.97 17.23 -16.43
C ALA A 266 -8.00 17.99 -15.50
N LEU A 267 -6.80 17.43 -15.27
CA LEU A 267 -5.74 18.02 -14.46
C LEU A 267 -4.58 18.57 -15.31
N GLY A 268 -4.59 18.32 -16.62
CA GLY A 268 -3.45 18.63 -17.50
C GLY A 268 -2.19 17.82 -17.18
N VAL A 269 -2.34 16.62 -16.61
CA VAL A 269 -1.24 15.73 -16.21
C VAL A 269 -1.34 14.43 -16.98
N SER A 270 -0.24 13.96 -17.55
CA SER A 270 -0.14 12.65 -18.20
C SER A 270 1.21 12.00 -17.88
N CYS A 271 1.17 10.71 -17.61
CA CYS A 271 2.31 9.84 -17.33
C CYS A 271 2.12 8.44 -17.94
N SER A 272 1.35 8.35 -19.03
CA SER A 272 1.13 7.12 -19.79
C SER A 272 2.34 6.73 -20.64
#